data_AF-T1DF89-F1
#
_entry.id   AF-T1DF89-F1
#
_cell.length_a   1.000
_cell.length_b   1.000
_cell.length_c   1.000
_cell.angle_alpha   90.00
_cell.angle_beta   90.00
_cell.angle_gamma   90.00
#
_symmetry.space_group_name_H-M   'P 1'
#
loop_
_entity.id
_entity.type
_entity.pdbx_description
1 polymer ?
#
loop_
_entity_poly.entity_id
_entity_poly.type
_entity_poly.pdbx_seq_one_letter_code
_entity_poly.pdbx_strand_id
1 'polypeptide(L)' 'RVVYLARLAGAIYVLHAFQKKTQATAKRDIEIARTRLRALMRGDL' A
#
# COMPACT_ATOMS: atom_id res chain seq x y z
N ARG A 1 11.35 4.20 -4.78
CA ARG A 1 10.78 4.47 -3.45
C ARG A 1 9.39 5.01 -3.70
N VAL A 2 8.39 4.15 -3.61
CA VAL A 2 6.99 4.56 -3.52
C VAL A 2 6.45 3.83 -2.31
N VAL A 3 5.88 4.62 -1.40
CA VAL A 3 5.32 4.21 -0.11
C VAL A 3 3.84 4.54 -0.18
N TYR A 4 2.97 3.55 0.02
CA TYR A 4 1.53 3.79 0.20
C TYR A 4 1.23 3.84 1.70
N LEU A 5 0.79 5.00 2.18
CA LEU A 5 0.43 5.25 3.57
C LEU A 5 -1.08 5.23 3.72
N ALA A 6 -1.62 4.39 4.61
CA ALA A 6 -2.99 4.48 5.07
C ALA A 6 -3.00 4.98 6.51
N ARG A 7 -3.77 6.04 6.80
CA ARG A 7 -3.96 6.54 8.17
C ARG A 7 -5.29 6.00 8.69
N LEU A 8 -5.23 5.18 9.74
CA LEU A 8 -6.42 4.61 10.37
C LEU A 8 -6.28 4.70 11.90
N ALA A 9 -7.30 5.24 12.57
CA ALA A 9 -7.44 5.29 14.03
C ALA A 9 -6.19 5.79 14.80
N GLY A 10 -5.44 6.74 14.23
CA GLY A 10 -4.25 7.32 14.88
C GLY A 10 -2.92 6.62 14.56
N ALA A 11 -2.94 5.51 13.83
CA ALA A 11 -1.74 4.82 13.36
C ALA A 11 -1.51 5.02 11.85
N ILE A 12 -0.23 5.01 11.45
CA ILE A 12 0.19 5.09 10.05
C ILE A 12 0.63 3.70 9.60
N TYR A 13 -0.07 3.15 8.61
CA TYR A 13 0.23 1.85 8.03
C TYR A 13 0.99 2.03 6.72
N VAL A 14 2.19 1.44 6.65
CA VAL A 14 2.97 1.35 5.42
C VAL A 14 2.57 0.08 4.69
N LEU A 15 1.77 0.21 3.63
CA LEU A 15 1.20 -0.94 2.93
C LEU A 15 2.22 -1.62 2.01
N HIS A 16 3.07 -0.85 1.34
CA HIS A 16 4.05 -1.39 0.39
C HIS A 16 5.15 -0.37 0.14
N ALA A 17 6.39 -0.83 0.10
CA ALA A 17 7.55 -0.04 -0.27
C ALA A 17 8.28 -0.73 -1.42
N PHE A 18 8.48 -0.03 -2.54
CA PHE A 18 9.25 -0.56 -3.66
C PHE A 18 10.17 0.50 -4.29
N GLN A 19 11.22 0.03 -4.94
CA GLN A 19 12.08 0.87 -5.75
C GLN A 19 11.39 1.18 -7.08
N LYS A 20 11.13 2.46 -7.36
CA LYS A 20 10.45 2.87 -8.59
C LYS A 20 11.53 2.83 -9.68
N LYS A 21 11.43 1.88 -10.59
CA LYS A 21 12.34 1.77 -11.75
C LYS A 21 11.83 2.57 -12.96
N THR A 22 10.56 2.98 -12.93
CA THR A 22 9.85 3.70 -14.00
C THR A 22 9.06 4.87 -13.43
N GLN A 23 8.79 5.91 -14.22
CA GLN A 23 8.02 7.09 -13.77
C GLN A 23 6.56 6.72 -13.42
N ALA A 24 5.96 5.81 -14.19
CA ALA A 24 4.65 5.23 -13.89
C ALA A 24 4.76 4.12 -12.83
N THR A 25 3.82 4.09 -11.88
CA THR A 25 3.70 2.98 -10.92
C THR A 25 3.11 1.78 -11.65
N ALA A 26 3.74 0.60 -11.53
CA ALA A 26 3.26 -0.60 -12.19
C ALA A 26 1.87 -0.99 -11.66
N LYS A 27 0.96 -1.42 -12.54
CA LYS A 27 -0.39 -1.91 -12.16
C LYS A 27 -0.31 -2.98 -11.07
N ARG A 28 0.71 -3.84 -11.11
CA ARG A 28 0.95 -4.88 -10.10
C ARG A 28 1.13 -4.30 -8.69
N ASP A 29 1.91 -3.23 -8.54
CA ASP A 29 2.12 -2.59 -7.24
C ASP A 29 0.84 -1.91 -6.72
N ILE A 30 0.01 -1.36 -7.63
CA ILE A 30 -1.30 -0.78 -7.28
C ILE A 30 -2.26 -1.86 -6.78
N GLU A 31 -2.34 -3.01 -7.46
CA GLU A 31 -3.20 -4.13 -7.04
C GLU A 31 -2.78 -4.71 -5.69
N ILE A 32 -1.47 -4.86 -5.45
CA ILE A 32 -0.95 -5.28 -4.13
C ILE A 32 -1.37 -4.30 -3.04
N ALA A 33 -1.24 -2.99 -3.29
CA ALA A 33 -1.64 -1.97 -2.33
C ALA A 33 -3.15 -2.01 -2.03
N ARG A 34 -4.01 -2.19 -3.05
CA ARG A 34 -5.47 -2.32 -2.88
C ARG A 34 -5.85 -3.55 -2.06
N THR A 35 -5.21 -4.68 -2.31
CA THR A 35 -5.48 -5.93 -1.57
C THR A 35 -5.07 -5.81 -0.11
N ARG A 36 -3.89 -5.24 0.18
CA ARG A 36 -3.45 -4.99 1.55
C ARG A 36 -4.32 -3.97 2.28
N LEU A 37 -4.77 -2.91 1.58
CA LEU A 37 -5.70 -1.94 2.16
C LEU A 37 -7.04 -2.59 2.53
N ARG A 38 -7.57 -3.47 1.68
CA ARG A 38 -8.80 -4.22 1.98
C ARG A 38 -8.63 -5.18 3.16
N ALA A 39 -7.48 -5.87 3.26
CA ALA A 39 -7.17 -6.72 4.42
C ALA A 39 -7.09 -5.90 5.71
N LEU A 40 -6.44 -4.73 5.67
CA LEU A 40 -6.37 -3.80 6.80
C LEU A 40 -7.75 -3.31 7.23
N MET A 41 -8.64 -2.99 6.29
CA MET A 41 -10.02 -2.58 6.59
C MET A 41 -10.88 -3.69 7.17
N ARG A 42 -10.57 -4.96 6.87
CA ARG A 42 -11.28 -6.13 7.43
C ARG A 42 -10.74 -6.56 8.80
N GLY A 43 -9.57 -6.09 9.21
CA GLY A 43 -8.92 -6.50 10.45
C GLY A 43 -8.20 -7.85 10.37
N ASP A 44 -7.91 -8.35 9.17
CA ASP A 44 -7.27 -9.65 8.94
C ASP A 44 -5.72 -9.61 9.06
N LEU A 45 -5.17 -8.59 9.73
CA LEU A 45 -3.73 -8.29 9.84
C LEU A 45 -3.24 -8.30 11.28
#